data_AF-A0A921Z758-F1
#
_entry.id   AF-A0A921Z758-F1
#
_cell.length_a   1.000
_cell.length_b   1.000
_cell.length_c   1.000
_cell.angle_alpha   90.00
_cell.angle_beta   90.00
_cell.angle_gamma   90.00
#
_symmetry.space_group_name_H-M   'P 1'
#
loop_
_entity.id
_entity.type
_entity.pdbx_description
1 polymer ?
#
loop_
_entity_poly.entity_id
_entity_poly.type
_entity_poly.pdbx_seq_one_letter_code
_entity_poly.pdbx_strand_id
1 'polypeptide(L)'
;MKVVLYVVNFVILYANADVTMDLGPFDLSASIGTVKELYQPLQPDDIKATENSIELMEWLRSKFSTGYGHMPPLDPLEKSSLEPIRVVQGVVDADVYLTNLRIDGAKDFDIDLAEIRMSIDTVNANITLPQININVDFYIDVILGVVPLKFTGHLE
;
A
#
# COMPACT_ATOMS: atom_id res chain seq x y z
N MET A 1 -8.16 -0.88 2.79
CA MET A 1 -8.89 -2.14 2.53
C MET A 1 -8.67 -2.72 1.13
N LYS A 2 -8.46 -1.91 0.07
CA LYS A 2 -8.16 -2.43 -1.28
C LYS A 2 -6.77 -3.10 -1.41
N VAL A 3 -5.74 -2.54 -0.75
CA VAL A 3 -4.35 -3.06 -0.80
C VAL A 3 -4.25 -4.49 -0.27
N VAL A 4 -4.91 -4.80 0.85
CA VAL A 4 -4.95 -6.16 1.42
C VAL A 4 -5.60 -7.15 0.46
N LEU A 5 -6.66 -6.75 -0.24
CA LEU A 5 -7.33 -7.60 -1.23
C LEU A 5 -6.43 -7.87 -2.45
N TYR A 6 -5.56 -6.93 -2.82
CA TYR A 6 -4.58 -7.11 -3.91
C TYR A 6 -3.42 -8.02 -3.49
N VAL A 7 -2.88 -7.83 -2.29
CA VAL A 7 -1.85 -8.73 -1.72
C VAL A 7 -2.38 -10.16 -1.62
N VAL A 8 -3.65 -10.33 -1.25
CA VAL A 8 -4.27 -11.67 -1.16
C VAL A 8 -4.52 -12.29 -2.54
N ASN A 9 -5.02 -11.54 -3.51
CA ASN A 9 -5.13 -12.05 -4.88
C ASN A 9 -3.75 -12.43 -5.45
N PHE A 10 -2.71 -11.65 -5.12
CA PHE A 10 -1.33 -11.93 -5.48
C PHE A 10 -0.82 -13.21 -4.83
N VAL A 11 -0.95 -13.38 -3.51
CA VAL A 11 -0.52 -14.59 -2.80
C VAL A 11 -1.24 -15.86 -3.31
N ILE A 12 -2.53 -15.76 -3.65
CA ILE A 12 -3.31 -16.91 -4.14
C ILE A 12 -2.96 -17.31 -5.58
N LEU A 13 -2.59 -16.35 -6.43
CA LEU A 13 -2.23 -16.64 -7.83
C LEU A 13 -0.85 -17.30 -7.98
N TYR A 14 0.07 -17.11 -7.03
CA TYR A 14 1.51 -17.40 -7.24
C TYR A 14 2.13 -18.40 -6.26
N ALA A 15 1.34 -19.02 -5.37
CA ALA A 15 1.79 -20.03 -4.39
C ALA A 15 2.35 -21.37 -4.98
N ASN A 16 2.77 -21.40 -6.26
CA ASN A 16 3.30 -22.60 -6.91
C ASN A 16 4.61 -22.39 -7.69
N ALA A 17 5.36 -21.32 -7.46
CA ALA A 17 6.61 -21.13 -8.18
C ALA A 17 7.73 -20.62 -7.27
N ASP A 18 8.78 -21.43 -7.10
CA ASP A 18 10.12 -21.04 -6.63
C ASP A 18 10.69 -19.98 -7.59
N VAL A 19 10.18 -18.76 -7.51
CA VAL A 19 10.59 -17.66 -8.36
C VAL A 19 10.98 -16.50 -7.47
N THR A 20 12.29 -16.30 -7.33
CA THR A 20 12.87 -14.99 -7.07
C THR A 20 12.49 -14.09 -8.26
N MET A 21 11.37 -13.39 -8.13
CA MET A 21 10.84 -12.51 -9.15
C MET A 21 11.14 -11.08 -8.74
N ASP A 22 12.10 -10.48 -9.46
CA ASP A 22 12.20 -9.02 -9.56
C ASP A 22 10.87 -8.52 -10.14
N LEU A 23 10.06 -7.88 -9.28
CA LEU A 23 8.72 -7.40 -9.61
C LEU A 23 8.75 -6.27 -10.65
N GLY A 24 9.94 -5.78 -11.01
CA GLY A 24 10.09 -4.54 -11.75
C GLY A 24 9.53 -3.35 -10.97
N PRO A 25 9.55 -2.14 -11.55
CA PRO A 25 8.89 -0.99 -10.95
C PRO A 25 7.38 -1.23 -10.86
N PHE A 26 6.85 -1.29 -9.64
CA PHE A 26 5.42 -1.40 -9.38
C PHE A 26 4.84 -0.02 -9.11
N ASP A 27 4.14 0.53 -10.10
CA ASP A 27 3.48 1.84 -9.99
C ASP A 27 2.12 1.71 -9.31
N LEU A 28 2.06 1.96 -7.99
CA LEU A 28 0.80 2.06 -7.26
C LEU A 28 0.18 3.46 -7.42
N SER A 29 -0.66 3.68 -8.44
CA SER A 29 -1.44 4.92 -8.53
C SER A 29 -2.74 4.82 -7.72
N ALA A 30 -2.83 5.55 -6.60
CA ALA A 30 -4.07 5.69 -5.84
C ALA A 30 -4.74 7.03 -6.19
N SER A 31 -5.66 7.03 -7.15
CA SER A 31 -6.47 8.22 -7.46
C SER A 31 -7.64 8.34 -6.48
N ILE A 32 -7.62 9.37 -5.62
CA ILE A 32 -8.78 9.77 -4.82
C ILE A 32 -9.48 10.91 -5.56
N GLY A 33 -10.55 10.59 -6.29
CA GLY A 33 -11.33 11.56 -7.07
C GLY A 33 -10.92 11.67 -8.54
N THR A 34 -11.64 12.51 -9.29
CA THR A 34 -11.41 12.78 -10.72
C THR A 34 -10.56 14.04 -10.87
N VAL A 35 -9.39 13.92 -11.49
CA VAL A 35 -8.56 15.07 -11.89
C VAL A 35 -9.25 15.76 -13.07
N LYS A 36 -9.81 16.96 -12.87
CA LYS A 36 -10.40 17.76 -13.97
C LYS A 36 -9.34 18.64 -14.62
N GLU A 37 -8.94 18.33 -15.85
CA GLU A 37 -7.82 18.99 -16.57
C GLU A 37 -8.02 20.47 -17.01
N LEU A 38 -8.95 21.23 -16.43
CA LEU A 38 -9.16 22.63 -16.82
C LEU A 38 -9.12 23.53 -15.59
N TYR A 39 -7.91 23.79 -15.10
CA TYR A 39 -7.73 24.70 -13.98
C TYR A 39 -7.13 26.03 -14.43
N GLN A 40 -7.71 27.11 -13.90
CA GLN A 40 -7.15 28.46 -14.01
C GLN A 40 -5.79 28.54 -13.29
N PRO A 41 -4.97 29.58 -13.52
CA PRO A 41 -3.75 29.81 -12.74
C PRO A 41 -4.01 29.78 -11.23
N LEU A 42 -3.06 29.26 -10.45
CA LEU A 42 -3.14 29.23 -9.00
C LEU A 42 -3.22 30.65 -8.42
N GLN A 43 -4.10 30.86 -7.44
CA GLN A 43 -4.16 32.09 -6.68
C GLN A 43 -3.04 32.12 -5.62
N PRO A 44 -2.67 33.30 -5.09
CA PRO A 44 -1.62 33.39 -4.06
C PRO A 44 -1.88 32.51 -2.83
N ASP A 45 -3.14 32.39 -2.40
CA ASP A 45 -3.49 31.55 -1.26
C ASP A 45 -3.39 30.05 -1.57
N ASP A 46 -3.63 29.65 -2.83
CA ASP A 46 -3.46 28.26 -3.30
C ASP A 46 -1.97 27.87 -3.25
N ILE A 47 -1.08 28.78 -3.69
CA ILE A 47 0.38 28.59 -3.64
C ILE A 47 0.83 28.40 -2.19
N LYS A 48 0.40 29.31 -1.30
CA LYS A 48 0.75 29.23 0.13
C LYS A 48 0.21 27.96 0.80
N ALA A 49 -1.02 27.56 0.50
CA ALA A 49 -1.60 26.32 1.02
C ALA A 49 -0.82 25.09 0.54
N THR A 50 -0.42 25.10 -0.74
CA THR A 50 0.39 24.05 -1.36
C THR A 50 1.75 23.95 -0.67
N GLU A 51 2.49 25.05 -0.51
CA GLU A 51 3.79 25.09 0.18
C GLU A 51 3.70 24.54 1.60
N ASN A 52 2.73 25.02 2.40
CA ASN A 52 2.52 24.53 3.77
C ASN A 52 2.19 23.03 3.82
N SER A 53 1.46 22.53 2.82
CA SER A 53 1.10 21.11 2.75
C SER A 53 2.30 20.23 2.44
N ILE A 54 3.21 20.69 1.56
CA ILE A 54 4.46 20.01 1.28
C ILE A 54 5.32 19.96 2.54
N GLU A 55 5.47 21.08 3.25
CA GLU A 55 6.20 21.12 4.53
C GLU A 55 5.61 20.17 5.58
N LEU A 56 4.27 20.10 5.68
CA LEU A 56 3.61 19.16 6.57
C LEU A 56 3.87 17.70 6.17
N MET A 57 3.82 17.38 4.88
CA MET A 57 4.10 16.03 4.36
C MET A 57 5.55 15.62 4.61
N GLU A 58 6.50 16.52 4.43
CA GLU A 58 7.91 16.31 4.77
C GLU A 58 8.11 16.10 6.28
N TRP A 59 7.42 16.90 7.10
CA TRP A 59 7.43 16.71 8.54
C TRP A 59 6.84 15.36 8.94
N LEU A 60 5.72 14.94 8.33
CA LEU A 60 5.12 13.62 8.57
C LEU A 60 6.05 12.49 8.12
N ARG A 61 6.70 12.61 6.96
CA ARG A 61 7.73 11.67 6.48
C ARG A 61 8.82 11.46 7.52
N SER A 62 9.28 12.54 8.17
CA SER A 62 10.28 12.45 9.25
C SER A 62 9.83 11.63 10.46
N LYS A 63 8.53 11.39 10.61
CA LYS A 63 7.93 10.60 11.69
C LYS A 63 7.67 9.15 11.30
N PHE A 64 7.84 8.75 10.04
CA PHE A 64 7.50 7.38 9.62
C PHE A 64 8.34 6.33 10.35
N SER A 65 9.61 6.60 10.65
CA SER A 65 10.44 5.65 11.39
C SER A 65 10.15 5.58 12.89
N THR A 66 9.59 6.64 13.47
CA THR A 66 9.42 6.73 14.94
C THR A 66 7.96 6.69 15.39
N GLY A 67 7.02 6.90 14.48
CA GLY A 67 5.64 7.24 14.81
C GLY A 67 5.50 8.67 15.34
N TYR A 68 4.26 9.08 15.56
CA TYR A 68 3.90 10.34 16.21
C TYR A 68 2.55 10.23 16.94
N GLY A 69 2.52 10.53 18.24
CA GLY A 69 1.32 10.43 19.06
C GLY A 69 0.78 8.99 19.11
N HIS A 70 -0.41 8.78 18.54
CA HIS A 70 -1.01 7.44 18.40
C HIS A 70 -0.67 6.75 17.07
N MET A 71 0.01 7.44 16.16
CA MET A 71 0.47 6.85 14.91
C MET A 71 1.71 6.00 15.20
N PRO A 72 1.67 4.68 14.95
CA PRO A 72 2.86 3.83 15.08
C PRO A 72 3.88 4.18 13.99
N PRO A 73 5.12 3.68 14.10
CA PRO A 73 6.04 3.64 12.98
C PRO A 73 5.36 3.03 11.73
N LEU A 74 5.59 3.66 10.59
CA LEU A 74 5.12 3.25 9.27
C LEU A 74 6.25 2.78 8.37
N ASP A 75 7.51 2.93 8.80
CA ASP A 75 8.69 2.45 8.08
C ASP A 75 9.84 2.06 9.05
N PRO A 76 9.94 0.77 9.45
CA PRO A 76 9.06 -0.32 9.01
C PRO A 76 7.66 -0.22 9.62
N LEU A 77 6.64 -0.55 8.83
CA LEU A 77 5.32 -0.90 9.34
C LEU A 77 5.32 -2.40 9.68
N GLU A 78 5.12 -2.72 10.95
CA GLU A 78 5.12 -4.10 11.42
C GLU A 78 3.75 -4.52 11.96
N LYS A 79 3.32 -5.74 11.59
CA LYS A 79 2.13 -6.40 12.10
C LYS A 79 2.45 -7.87 12.35
N SER A 80 2.24 -8.31 13.59
CA SER A 80 2.44 -9.72 13.97
C SER A 80 1.49 -10.65 13.23
N SER A 81 0.25 -10.22 12.99
CA SER A 81 -0.76 -10.98 12.24
C SER A 81 -1.79 -10.04 11.63
N LEU A 82 -2.28 -10.42 10.45
CA LEU A 82 -3.48 -9.84 9.84
C LEU A 82 -4.68 -10.76 10.08
N GLU A 83 -5.87 -10.18 9.98
CA GLU A 83 -7.11 -10.97 9.98
C GLU A 83 -7.07 -11.98 8.82
N PRO A 84 -7.48 -13.24 9.05
CA PRO A 84 -7.49 -14.26 8.00
C PRO A 84 -8.36 -13.81 6.83
N ILE A 85 -7.87 -14.02 5.61
CA ILE A 85 -8.64 -13.73 4.41
C ILE A 85 -9.18 -15.02 3.85
N ARG A 86 -10.51 -15.11 3.79
CA ARG A 86 -11.21 -16.24 3.18
C ARG A 86 -11.48 -15.97 1.71
N VAL A 87 -11.15 -16.93 0.86
CA VAL A 87 -11.38 -16.89 -0.57
C VAL A 87 -12.19 -18.11 -1.00
N VAL A 88 -13.39 -17.86 -1.52
CA VAL A 88 -14.29 -18.88 -2.03
C VAL A 88 -14.54 -18.61 -3.51
N GLN A 89 -14.04 -19.48 -4.38
CA GLN A 89 -14.19 -19.36 -5.82
C GLN A 89 -14.34 -20.74 -6.50
N GLY A 90 -15.55 -21.05 -6.95
CA GLY A 90 -15.84 -22.32 -7.63
C GLY A 90 -15.65 -23.52 -6.69
N VAL A 91 -14.68 -24.38 -7.00
CA VAL A 91 -14.32 -25.56 -6.19
C VAL A 91 -13.21 -25.28 -5.17
N VAL A 92 -12.75 -24.03 -5.08
CA VAL A 92 -11.71 -23.58 -4.15
C VAL A 92 -12.36 -22.88 -2.96
N ASP A 93 -12.09 -23.36 -1.75
CA ASP A 93 -12.36 -22.65 -0.48
C ASP A 93 -11.03 -22.58 0.27
N ALA A 94 -10.52 -21.38 0.52
CA ALA A 94 -9.20 -21.17 1.09
C ALA A 94 -9.22 -20.14 2.22
N ASP A 95 -8.53 -20.43 3.32
CA ASP A 95 -8.21 -19.49 4.37
C ASP A 95 -6.73 -19.12 4.30
N VAL A 96 -6.45 -17.84 4.07
CA VAL A 96 -5.10 -17.27 4.00
C VAL A 96 -4.79 -16.54 5.31
N TYR A 97 -3.71 -16.94 5.95
CA TYR A 97 -3.20 -16.36 7.19
C TYR A 97 -1.87 -15.68 6.88
N LEU A 98 -1.77 -14.41 7.22
CA LEU A 98 -0.55 -13.61 7.05
C LEU A 98 -0.02 -13.21 8.42
N THR A 99 1.25 -13.51 8.67
CA THR A 99 1.95 -13.26 9.93
C THR A 99 3.31 -12.62 9.71
N ASN A 100 3.84 -11.97 10.74
CA ASN A 100 5.16 -11.32 10.68
C ASN A 100 5.32 -10.36 9.49
N LEU A 101 4.25 -9.63 9.17
CA LEU A 101 4.28 -8.62 8.12
C LEU A 101 5.22 -7.48 8.53
N ARG A 102 6.15 -7.14 7.64
CA ARG A 102 7.05 -6.01 7.72
C ARG A 102 7.09 -5.32 6.37
N ILE A 103 6.71 -4.05 6.34
CA ILE A 103 6.73 -3.23 5.12
C ILE A 103 7.72 -2.09 5.33
N ASP A 104 8.71 -1.98 4.45
CA ASP A 104 9.74 -0.92 4.45
C ASP A 104 9.66 -0.06 3.18
N GLY A 105 10.28 1.12 3.21
CA GLY A 105 10.46 2.00 2.06
C GLY A 105 9.34 3.02 1.86
N ALA A 106 8.29 2.97 2.70
CA ALA A 106 7.17 3.92 2.63
C ALA A 106 7.60 5.36 2.93
N LYS A 107 8.70 5.59 3.66
CA LYS A 107 9.23 6.93 3.94
C LYS A 107 9.97 7.53 2.75
N ASP A 108 10.41 6.70 1.79
CA ASP A 108 11.27 7.11 0.68
C ASP A 108 10.43 7.63 -0.52
N PHE A 109 9.17 8.01 -0.27
CA PHE A 109 8.30 8.57 -1.30
C PHE A 109 8.79 9.93 -1.79
N ASP A 110 8.59 10.21 -3.07
CA ASP A 110 8.80 11.52 -3.68
C ASP A 110 7.46 12.21 -3.94
N ILE A 111 7.40 13.54 -3.77
CA ILE A 111 6.23 14.35 -4.10
C ILE A 111 6.47 15.01 -5.45
N ASP A 112 5.96 14.40 -6.52
CA ASP A 112 6.13 14.93 -7.88
C ASP A 112 5.20 16.12 -8.16
N LEU A 113 4.01 16.07 -7.54
CA LEU A 113 3.02 17.14 -7.60
C LEU A 113 2.32 17.22 -6.25
N ALA A 114 2.21 18.43 -5.71
CA ALA A 114 1.21 18.75 -4.72
C ALA A 114 0.59 20.08 -5.15
N GLU A 115 -0.72 20.13 -5.21
CA GLU A 115 -1.47 21.32 -5.60
C GLU A 115 -2.77 21.35 -4.79
N ILE A 116 -2.93 22.41 -4.00
CA ILE A 116 -4.16 22.68 -3.26
C ILE A 116 -4.83 23.89 -3.89
N ARG A 117 -6.07 23.73 -4.32
CA ARG A 117 -6.92 24.80 -4.84
C ARG A 117 -8.07 25.03 -3.88
N MET A 118 -7.96 26.08 -3.07
CA MET A 118 -8.96 26.40 -2.05
C MET A 118 -10.25 26.93 -2.66
N SER A 119 -10.18 27.60 -3.81
CA SER A 119 -11.36 28.16 -4.49
C SER A 119 -12.35 27.10 -4.98
N ILE A 120 -11.89 25.87 -5.18
CA ILE A 120 -12.67 24.74 -5.68
C ILE A 120 -12.52 23.48 -4.82
N ASP A 121 -12.04 23.64 -3.58
CA ASP A 121 -11.83 22.57 -2.59
C ASP A 121 -11.18 21.30 -3.16
N THR A 122 -10.14 21.48 -3.98
CA THR A 122 -9.48 20.39 -4.68
C THR A 122 -8.04 20.24 -4.22
N VAL A 123 -7.61 19.00 -4.00
CA VAL A 123 -6.23 18.62 -3.72
C VAL A 123 -5.79 17.62 -4.78
N ASN A 124 -4.79 18.00 -5.58
CA ASN A 124 -4.12 17.10 -6.51
C ASN A 124 -2.75 16.79 -5.93
N ALA A 125 -2.48 15.52 -5.69
CA ALA A 125 -1.17 15.05 -5.27
C ALA A 125 -0.73 13.90 -6.16
N ASN A 126 0.50 13.96 -6.65
CA ASN A 126 1.19 12.85 -7.26
C ASN A 126 2.38 12.49 -6.36
N ILE A 127 2.40 11.24 -5.91
CA ILE A 127 3.39 10.71 -5.01
C ILE A 127 3.94 9.44 -5.63
N THR A 128 5.26 9.39 -5.82
CA THR A 128 5.95 8.20 -6.31
C THR A 128 6.60 7.47 -5.15
N LEU A 129 6.47 6.15 -5.14
CA LEU A 129 7.16 5.27 -4.19
C LEU A 129 8.23 4.50 -4.97
N PRO A 130 9.53 4.78 -4.78
CA PRO A 130 10.57 4.19 -5.62
C PRO A 130 10.72 2.68 -5.38
N GLN A 131 10.62 2.24 -4.12
CA GLN A 131 10.71 0.83 -3.76
C GLN A 131 9.96 0.58 -2.45
N ILE A 132 9.14 -0.47 -2.43
CA ILE A 132 8.53 -1.00 -1.20
C ILE A 132 9.01 -2.43 -1.04
N ASN A 133 9.57 -2.75 0.12
CA ASN A 133 9.94 -4.12 0.46
C ASN A 133 8.88 -4.69 1.41
N ILE A 134 8.37 -5.88 1.10
CA ILE A 134 7.33 -6.54 1.89
C ILE A 134 7.85 -7.90 2.31
N ASN A 135 8.10 -8.05 3.60
CA ASN A 135 8.45 -9.33 4.19
C ASN A 135 7.24 -9.87 4.96
N VAL A 136 6.79 -11.10 4.66
CA VAL A 136 5.61 -11.69 5.32
C VAL A 136 5.66 -13.21 5.27
N ASP A 137 5.28 -13.84 6.38
CA ASP A 137 5.01 -15.26 6.44
C ASP A 137 3.55 -15.54 6.07
N PHE A 138 3.31 -16.58 5.28
CA PHE A 138 1.97 -17.00 4.93
C PHE A 138 1.72 -18.47 5.26
N TYR A 139 0.50 -18.75 5.68
CA TYR A 139 -0.07 -20.09 5.77
C TYR A 139 -1.40 -20.08 5.03
N ILE A 140 -1.63 -21.08 4.18
CA ILE A 140 -2.86 -21.22 3.40
C ILE A 140 -3.42 -22.61 3.66
N ASP A 141 -4.66 -22.66 4.11
CA ASP A 141 -5.46 -23.89 4.18
C ASP A 141 -6.46 -23.87 3.02
N VAL A 142 -6.35 -24.81 2.08
CA VAL A 142 -7.18 -24.85 0.86
C VAL A 142 -7.96 -26.16 0.81
N ILE A 143 -9.24 -26.09 0.50
CA ILE A 143 -10.07 -27.22 0.13
C ILE A 143 -10.36 -27.12 -1.37
N LEU A 144 -9.79 -28.05 -2.15
CA LEU A 144 -10.10 -28.22 -3.57
C LEU A 144 -11.14 -29.33 -3.73
N GLY A 145 -12.41 -28.95 -3.77
CA GLY A 145 -13.54 -29.88 -3.75
C GLY A 145 -13.63 -30.66 -2.43
N VAL A 146 -12.96 -31.82 -2.37
CA VAL A 146 -12.87 -32.67 -1.17
C VAL A 146 -11.43 -32.90 -0.68
N VAL A 147 -10.44 -32.34 -1.38
CA VAL A 147 -9.03 -32.55 -1.08
C VAL A 147 -8.51 -31.37 -0.28
N PRO A 148 -8.13 -31.56 1.00
CA PRO A 148 -7.47 -30.51 1.79
C PRO A 148 -5.98 -30.43 1.42
N LEU A 149 -5.50 -29.21 1.23
CA LEU A 149 -4.11 -28.87 0.94
C LEU A 149 -3.66 -27.76 1.90
N LYS A 150 -2.41 -27.83 2.34
CA LYS A 150 -1.82 -26.84 3.25
C LYS A 150 -0.51 -26.35 2.67
N PHE A 151 -0.34 -25.03 2.69
CA PHE A 151 0.85 -24.36 2.18
C PHE A 151 1.39 -23.43 3.26
N THR A 152 2.71 -23.40 3.41
CA THR A 152 3.42 -22.43 4.25
C THR A 152 4.54 -21.86 3.43
N GLY A 153 4.81 -20.57 3.58
CA GLY A 153 5.95 -19.94 2.93
C GLY A 153 6.29 -18.59 3.52
N HIS A 154 7.33 -18.02 2.95
CA HIS A 154 7.88 -16.71 3.27
C HIS A 154 7.98 -15.91 1.97
N LEU A 155 7.56 -14.65 2.02
CA LEU A 155 7.73 -13.68 0.94
C LEU A 155 8.67 -12.59 1.44
N GLU A 156 9.66 -12.21 0.64
CA GLU A 156 10.64 -11.15 0.93
C GLU A 156 10.88 -10.25 -0.29
#